data_AF-A0A2S2PBP0-F1
#
_entry.id   AF-A0A2S2PBP0-F1
#
_cell.length_a   1.000
_cell.length_b   1.000
_cell.length_c   1.000
_cell.angle_alpha   90.00
_cell.angle_beta   90.00
_cell.angle_gamma   90.00
#
_symmetry.space_group_name_H-M   'P 1'
#
loop_
_entity.id
_entity.type
_entity.pdbx_description
1 polymer ?
#
loop_
_entity_poly.entity_id
_entity_poly.type
_entity_poly.pdbx_seq_one_letter_code
_entity_poly.pdbx_strand_id
1 'polypeptide(L)'
;MIKPHDIVYRLNDKNRPKQSCKSHHVLQKNQWTPILAEHFWIHTQLPCCISFQRSYVYPQGNHFITVIGRCSVCSSHFKGVILNQLSENARVLMECTYTGNFDVHHINKKRRIIGPAKEKAISSIVIKHLSSETFREKEANRLMINGGFEPAIIPT
;
A
#
# COMPACT_ATOMS: atom_id res chain seq x y z
N MET A 1 3.52 14.49 3.48
CA MET A 1 3.92 13.69 4.67
C MET A 1 2.71 12.90 5.14
N ILE A 2 2.79 11.56 5.26
CA ILE A 2 1.66 10.74 5.72
C ILE A 2 1.53 10.92 7.23
N LYS A 3 0.45 11.55 7.68
CA LYS A 3 0.15 11.68 9.11
C LYS A 3 -0.93 10.67 9.51
N PRO A 4 -0.80 10.01 10.68
CA PRO A 4 -1.91 9.26 11.27
C PRO A 4 -3.12 10.15 11.49
N HIS A 5 -4.32 9.56 11.48
CA HIS A 5 -5.55 10.22 11.88
C HIS A 5 -6.44 9.30 12.72
N ASP A 6 -7.34 9.91 13.47
CA ASP A 6 -8.34 9.19 14.25
C ASP A 6 -9.51 8.70 13.39
N ILE A 7 -9.88 7.43 13.56
CA ILE A 7 -11.18 6.91 13.15
C ILE A 7 -11.95 6.45 14.37
N VAL A 8 -13.17 6.95 14.50
CA VAL A 8 -14.12 6.51 15.52
C VAL A 8 -15.12 5.55 14.90
N TYR A 9 -15.21 4.34 15.43
CA TYR A 9 -16.21 3.35 15.07
C TYR A 9 -17.28 3.29 16.16
N ARG A 10 -18.56 3.34 15.78
CA ARG A 10 -19.66 3.08 16.72
C ARG A 10 -19.73 1.59 17.00
N LEU A 11 -19.72 1.23 18.29
CA LEU A 11 -19.88 -0.15 18.74
C LEU A 11 -21.36 -0.39 19.03
N ASN A 12 -21.98 -1.31 18.30
CA ASN A 12 -23.28 -1.88 18.69
C ASN A 12 -23.04 -3.19 19.45
N ASP A 13 -22.28 -3.12 20.55
CA ASP A 13 -22.03 -4.27 21.41
C ASP A 13 -23.07 -4.33 22.53
N LYS A 14 -23.99 -5.29 22.44
CA LYS A 14 -25.05 -5.52 23.45
C LYS A 14 -24.48 -5.83 24.83
N ASN A 15 -23.24 -6.33 24.91
CA ASN A 15 -22.58 -6.71 26.16
C ASN A 15 -21.82 -5.55 26.83
N ARG A 16 -21.67 -4.39 26.16
CA ARG A 16 -21.02 -3.19 26.72
C ARG A 16 -21.82 -1.93 26.41
N PRO A 17 -23.01 -1.76 27.02
CA PRO A 17 -23.91 -0.65 26.72
C PRO A 17 -23.32 0.74 27.03
N LYS A 18 -22.30 0.83 27.88
CA LYS A 18 -21.61 2.09 28.23
C LYS A 18 -20.49 2.50 27.25
N GLN A 19 -20.08 1.62 26.34
CA GLN A 19 -18.96 1.87 25.42
C GLN A 19 -19.50 1.99 23.99
N SER A 20 -20.02 3.17 23.65
CA SER A 20 -20.72 3.41 22.37
C SER A 20 -19.77 3.59 21.17
N CYS A 21 -18.49 3.87 21.41
CA CYS A 21 -17.51 4.18 20.39
C CYS A 21 -16.11 3.61 20.71
N LYS A 22 -15.35 3.27 19.67
CA LYS A 22 -13.93 2.91 19.73
C LYS A 22 -13.13 3.77 18.76
N SER A 23 -12.15 4.50 19.26
CA SER A 23 -11.20 5.27 18.46
C SER A 23 -9.97 4.43 18.11
N HIS A 24 -9.46 4.63 16.90
CA HIS A 24 -8.24 4.03 16.41
C HIS A 24 -7.41 5.09 15.69
N HIS A 25 -6.13 5.22 16.05
CA HIS A 25 -5.16 5.93 15.21
C HIS A 25 -4.80 5.04 14.02
N VAL A 26 -4.94 5.56 12.80
CA VAL A 26 -4.64 4.83 11.57
C VAL A 26 -3.93 5.69 10.54
N LEU A 27 -3.16 5.08 9.64
CA LEU A 27 -2.68 5.77 8.44
C LEU A 27 -3.85 6.12 7.52
N GLN A 28 -3.79 7.30 6.89
CA GLN A 28 -4.83 7.82 6.01
C GLN A 28 -5.13 6.88 4.84
N LYS A 29 -6.40 6.51 4.68
CA LYS A 29 -6.85 5.64 3.60
C LYS A 29 -6.41 6.17 2.23
N ASN A 30 -6.12 5.25 1.32
CA ASN A 30 -5.67 5.50 -0.06
C ASN A 30 -4.33 6.23 -0.21
N GLN A 31 -3.69 6.71 0.85
CA GLN A 31 -2.44 7.47 0.76
C GLN A 31 -1.19 6.58 0.86
N TRP A 32 -1.15 5.64 1.81
CA TRP A 32 0.07 4.87 2.11
C TRP A 32 0.22 3.59 1.28
N THR A 33 -0.88 2.98 0.82
CA THR A 33 -0.82 1.69 0.13
C THR A 33 -0.16 1.74 -1.25
N PRO A 34 -0.26 2.82 -2.07
CA PRO A 34 0.50 2.92 -3.32
C PRO A 34 2.01 2.98 -3.09
N ILE A 35 2.45 3.67 -2.03
CA ILE A 35 3.86 3.81 -1.68
C ILE A 35 4.44 2.45 -1.31
N LEU A 36 3.75 1.67 -0.47
CA LEU A 36 4.17 0.31 -0.15
C LEU A 36 4.16 -0.62 -1.36
N ALA A 37 3.18 -0.48 -2.27
CA ALA A 37 3.12 -1.28 -3.49
C ALA A 37 4.32 -1.02 -4.40
N GLU A 38 4.72 0.25 -4.53
CA GLU A 38 5.90 0.64 -5.31
C GLU A 38 7.20 0.15 -4.67
N HIS A 39 7.38 0.34 -3.36
CA HIS A 39 8.55 -0.20 -2.65
C HIS A 39 8.61 -1.73 -2.73
N PHE A 40 7.49 -2.42 -2.56
CA PHE A 40 7.42 -3.88 -2.72
C PHE A 40 7.93 -4.30 -4.10
N TRP A 41 7.49 -3.64 -5.16
CA TRP A 41 7.98 -3.91 -6.52
C TRP A 41 9.49 -3.66 -6.63
N ILE A 42 9.96 -2.49 -6.23
CA ILE A 42 11.37 -2.10 -6.33
C ILE A 42 12.27 -3.16 -5.67
N HIS A 43 11.89 -3.66 -4.49
CA HIS A 43 12.70 -4.60 -3.72
C HIS A 43 12.57 -6.07 -4.13
N THR A 44 11.45 -6.48 -4.74
CA THR A 44 11.18 -7.90 -4.99
C THR A 44 11.08 -8.26 -6.47
N GLN A 45 10.70 -7.30 -7.32
CA GLN A 45 10.37 -7.51 -8.74
C GLN A 45 9.29 -8.60 -8.95
N LEU A 46 8.48 -8.89 -7.93
CA LEU A 46 7.41 -9.87 -7.99
C LEU A 46 6.13 -9.22 -8.52
N PRO A 47 5.42 -9.83 -9.50
CA PRO A 47 4.21 -9.27 -10.12
C PRO A 47 2.96 -9.38 -9.22
N CYS A 48 3.14 -9.44 -7.90
CA CYS A 48 2.08 -9.73 -6.94
C CYS A 48 1.11 -8.54 -6.78
N CYS A 49 -0.19 -8.80 -7.00
CA CYS A 49 -1.25 -7.83 -6.77
C CYS A 49 -1.70 -7.84 -5.30
N ILE A 50 -0.89 -7.24 -4.43
CA ILE A 50 -1.10 -7.19 -2.97
C ILE A 50 -2.14 -6.14 -2.58
N SER A 51 -3.15 -6.60 -1.83
CA SER A 51 -4.08 -5.72 -1.11
C SER A 51 -3.58 -5.51 0.32
N PHE A 52 -3.06 -4.33 0.60
CA PHE A 52 -2.61 -3.93 1.93
C PHE A 52 -3.79 -3.49 2.81
N GLN A 53 -3.76 -3.91 4.06
CA GLN A 53 -4.79 -3.72 5.08
C GLN A 53 -4.15 -3.46 6.45
N ARG A 54 -4.99 -3.11 7.43
CA ARG A 54 -4.65 -2.92 8.84
C ARG A 54 -3.48 -1.96 9.02
N SER A 55 -3.73 -0.65 9.03
CA SER A 55 -2.70 0.37 9.24
C SER A 55 -2.88 1.07 10.59
N TYR A 56 -3.18 0.30 11.63
CA TYR A 56 -3.31 0.82 12.98
C TYR A 56 -1.95 1.31 13.48
N VAL A 57 -1.96 2.46 14.15
CA VAL A 57 -0.80 3.09 14.76
C VAL A 57 -0.94 2.94 16.26
N TYR A 58 0.09 2.41 16.91
CA TYR A 58 0.14 2.19 18.35
C TYR A 58 1.35 2.94 18.93
N PRO A 59 1.20 4.21 19.33
CA PRO A 59 2.31 5.01 19.86
C PRO A 59 3.01 4.40 21.08
N GLN A 60 2.29 3.59 21.86
CA GLN A 60 2.77 2.94 23.08
C GLN A 60 2.82 1.40 22.94
N GLY A 61 2.66 0.85 21.73
CA GLY A 61 2.68 -0.59 21.49
C GLY A 61 4.07 -1.13 21.19
N ASN A 62 4.23 -2.46 21.25
CA ASN A 62 5.49 -3.13 20.86
C ASN A 62 5.90 -2.81 19.41
N HIS A 63 4.91 -2.62 18.54
CA HIS A 63 5.12 -2.12 17.17
C HIS A 63 4.35 -0.83 17.00
N PHE A 64 5.03 0.21 16.53
CA PHE A 64 4.40 1.47 16.16
C PHE A 64 3.34 1.27 15.07
N ILE A 65 3.66 0.54 14.00
CA ILE A 65 2.71 0.19 12.93
C ILE A 65 2.90 -1.27 12.54
N THR A 66 1.81 -1.98 12.31
CA THR A 66 1.83 -3.30 11.66
C THR A 66 0.88 -3.27 10.48
N VAL A 67 1.38 -3.55 9.29
CA VAL A 67 0.63 -3.68 8.02
C VAL A 67 0.55 -5.15 7.63
N ILE A 68 -0.62 -5.57 7.18
CA ILE A 68 -0.82 -6.91 6.61
C ILE A 68 -1.26 -6.77 5.15
N GLY A 69 -0.77 -7.65 4.29
CA GLY A 69 -1.18 -7.70 2.89
C GLY A 69 -1.39 -9.13 2.42
N ARG A 70 -2.29 -9.30 1.46
CA ARG A 70 -2.49 -10.57 0.77
C ARG A 70 -2.51 -10.36 -0.74
N CYS A 71 -1.78 -11.19 -1.48
CA CYS A 71 -1.89 -11.20 -2.92
C CYS A 71 -3.23 -11.82 -3.33
N SER A 72 -3.94 -11.15 -4.22
CA SER A 72 -5.23 -11.63 -4.75
C SER A 72 -5.11 -12.78 -5.75
N VAL A 73 -3.89 -13.10 -6.21
CA VAL A 73 -3.63 -14.17 -7.19
C VAL A 73 -3.02 -15.39 -6.50
N CYS A 74 -1.79 -15.26 -5.97
CA CYS A 74 -1.07 -16.39 -5.37
C CYS A 74 -1.38 -16.62 -3.88
N SER A 75 -2.25 -15.81 -3.27
CA SER A 75 -2.54 -15.82 -1.83
C SER A 75 -1.36 -15.58 -0.88
N SER A 76 -0.16 -15.30 -1.40
CA SER A 76 1.02 -14.98 -0.59
C SER A 76 0.77 -13.81 0.37
N HIS A 77 1.37 -13.93 1.55
CA HIS A 77 1.15 -13.06 2.70
C HIS A 77 2.31 -12.09 2.88
N PHE A 78 1.97 -10.82 3.00
CA PHE A 78 2.86 -9.73 3.34
C PHE A 78 2.62 -9.28 4.78
N LYS A 79 3.70 -9.10 5.53
CA LYS A 79 3.69 -8.46 6.85
C LYS A 79 4.76 -7.38 6.86
N GLY A 80 4.36 -6.15 7.18
CA GLY A 80 5.28 -5.02 7.37
C GLY A 80 5.16 -4.50 8.79
N VAL A 81 6.29 -4.28 9.47
CA VAL A 81 6.33 -3.78 10.85
C VAL A 81 7.25 -2.57 10.94
N ILE A 82 6.77 -1.52 11.61
CA ILE A 82 7.60 -0.40 12.06
C ILE A 82 7.63 -0.49 13.58
N LEU A 83 8.83 -0.68 14.14
CA LEU A 83 9.01 -0.90 15.56
C LEU A 83 8.78 0.39 16.36
N ASN A 84 9.52 1.45 16.02
CA ASN A 84 9.56 2.67 16.81
C ASN A 84 8.92 3.86 16.06
N GLN A 85 8.29 4.75 16.83
CA GLN A 85 7.93 6.07 16.32
C GLN A 85 9.23 6.84 16.03
N LEU A 86 9.27 7.47 14.86
CA LEU A 86 10.40 8.26 14.43
C LEU A 86 10.14 9.75 14.66
N SER A 87 11.21 10.52 14.79
CA SER A 87 11.15 11.98 14.89
C SER A 87 10.55 12.59 13.62
N GLU A 88 10.02 13.81 13.76
CA GLU A 88 9.46 14.54 12.62
C GLU A 88 10.55 14.70 11.54
N ASN A 89 10.25 14.26 10.30
CA ASN A 89 11.15 14.20 9.14
C ASN A 89 12.20 13.07 9.08
N ALA A 90 12.20 12.11 10.01
CA ALA A 90 13.06 10.94 9.90
C ALA A 90 12.58 9.93 8.84
N ARG A 91 13.53 9.24 8.20
CA ARG A 91 13.22 8.17 7.24
C ARG A 91 12.65 6.96 7.96
N VAL A 92 11.51 6.48 7.48
CA VAL A 92 10.83 5.31 8.04
C VAL A 92 11.47 4.02 7.51
N LEU A 93 11.91 3.16 8.43
CA LEU A 93 12.30 1.79 8.12
C LEU A 93 11.15 0.85 8.49
N MET A 94 10.69 0.06 7.52
CA MET A 94 9.69 -0.99 7.72
C MET A 94 10.33 -2.35 7.47
N GLU A 95 10.34 -3.19 8.49
CA GLU A 95 10.73 -4.59 8.38
C GLU A 95 9.62 -5.36 7.66
N CYS A 96 9.96 -5.97 6.52
CA CYS A 96 8.99 -6.63 5.67
C CYS A 96 9.29 -8.13 5.58
N THR A 97 8.25 -8.94 5.73
CA THR A 97 8.29 -10.39 5.49
C THR A 97 7.26 -10.75 4.43
N TYR A 98 7.68 -11.49 3.41
CA TYR A 98 6.80 -11.98 2.35
C TYR A 98 6.93 -13.49 2.21
N THR A 99 5.81 -14.21 2.30
CA THR A 99 5.79 -15.68 2.36
C THR A 99 4.62 -16.24 1.57
N GLY A 100 4.78 -17.42 0.98
CA GLY A 100 3.75 -18.11 0.20
C GLY A 100 4.19 -18.46 -1.21
N ASN A 101 3.23 -18.78 -2.07
CA ASN A 101 3.47 -19.32 -3.41
C ASN A 101 3.65 -18.21 -4.46
N PHE A 102 4.55 -17.25 -4.21
CA PHE A 102 4.71 -16.08 -5.07
C PHE A 102 5.33 -16.37 -6.44
N ASP A 103 5.88 -17.57 -6.65
CA ASP A 103 6.42 -18.04 -7.93
C ASP A 103 5.33 -18.43 -8.95
N VAL A 104 4.06 -18.45 -8.53
CA VAL A 104 2.93 -18.75 -9.43
C VAL A 104 2.76 -17.64 -10.47
N HIS A 105 2.42 -18.03 -11.70
CA HIS A 105 2.18 -17.09 -12.79
C HIS A 105 1.01 -16.14 -12.48
N HIS A 106 1.26 -14.83 -12.56
CA HIS A 106 0.25 -13.80 -12.31
C HIS A 106 -0.40 -13.35 -13.62
N ILE A 107 -1.57 -13.89 -13.94
CA ILE A 107 -2.32 -13.55 -15.17
C ILE A 107 -2.86 -12.13 -15.07
N ASN A 108 -2.22 -11.17 -15.75
CA ASN A 108 -2.68 -9.80 -16.07
C ASN A 108 -3.43 -9.01 -14.97
N LYS A 109 -3.28 -9.40 -13.70
CA LYS A 109 -4.04 -8.79 -12.59
C LYS A 109 -3.34 -7.52 -12.16
N LYS A 110 -3.97 -6.38 -12.45
CA LYS A 110 -3.49 -5.06 -12.02
C LYS A 110 -4.11 -4.61 -10.71
N ARG A 111 -3.34 -3.81 -9.98
CA ARG A 111 -3.76 -3.10 -8.78
C ARG A 111 -4.47 -1.81 -9.18
N ARG A 112 -5.58 -1.49 -8.51
CA ARG A 112 -6.27 -0.21 -8.71
C ARG A 112 -5.36 0.97 -8.35
N ILE A 113 -5.27 1.96 -9.23
CA ILE A 113 -4.56 3.22 -8.96
C ILE A 113 -5.41 4.10 -8.05
N ILE A 114 -4.86 4.48 -6.90
CA ILE A 114 -5.54 5.25 -5.85
C ILE A 114 -4.59 6.27 -5.21
N GLY A 115 -5.17 7.28 -4.57
CA GLY A 115 -4.44 8.31 -3.83
C GLY A 115 -3.37 9.03 -4.67
N PRO A 116 -2.15 9.25 -4.13
CA PRO A 116 -1.10 10.01 -4.82
C PRO A 116 -0.75 9.48 -6.22
N ALA A 117 -0.80 8.16 -6.43
CA ALA A 117 -0.55 7.57 -7.74
C ALA A 117 -1.63 7.97 -8.77
N LYS A 118 -2.89 8.10 -8.33
CA LYS A 118 -4.00 8.56 -9.19
C LYS A 118 -3.85 10.04 -9.51
N GLU A 119 -3.49 10.86 -8.51
CA GLU A 119 -3.25 12.29 -8.69
C GLU A 119 -2.11 12.54 -9.68
N LYS A 120 -1.00 11.80 -9.56
CA LYS A 120 0.12 11.82 -10.51
C LYS A 120 -0.33 11.47 -11.93
N ALA A 121 -1.14 10.42 -12.09
CA ALA A 121 -1.65 10.01 -13.40
C ALA A 121 -2.56 11.09 -14.02
N ILE A 122 -3.53 11.62 -13.25
CA ILE A 122 -4.44 12.67 -13.71
C ILE A 122 -3.67 13.94 -14.10
N SER A 123 -2.74 14.40 -13.25
CA SER A 123 -1.91 15.56 -13.56
C SER A 123 -1.12 15.36 -14.86
N SER A 124 -0.58 14.17 -15.09
CA SER A 124 0.18 13.86 -16.30
C SER A 124 -0.69 13.85 -17.56
N ILE A 125 -1.88 13.26 -17.49
CA ILE A 125 -2.76 13.09 -18.66
C ILE A 125 -3.53 14.37 -18.96
N VAL A 126 -4.16 14.96 -17.95
CA VAL A 126 -5.08 16.09 -18.13
C VAL A 126 -4.31 17.42 -18.20
N ILE A 127 -3.36 17.65 -17.28
CA ILE A 127 -2.69 18.96 -17.17
C ILE A 127 -1.51 19.05 -18.14
N LYS A 128 -0.76 17.96 -18.31
CA LYS A 128 0.40 17.92 -19.21
C LYS A 128 0.07 17.38 -20.61
N HIS A 129 -1.21 17.13 -20.89
CA HIS A 129 -1.72 16.65 -22.18
C HIS A 129 -1.00 15.40 -22.71
N LEU A 130 -0.57 14.49 -21.83
CA LEU A 130 0.00 13.21 -22.26
C LEU A 130 -1.13 12.24 -22.59
N SER A 131 -0.96 11.44 -23.64
CA SER A 131 -1.86 10.31 -23.87
C SER A 131 -1.72 9.25 -22.77
N SER A 132 -2.75 8.44 -22.61
CA SER A 132 -2.74 7.28 -21.71
C SER A 132 -1.60 6.32 -22.01
N GLU A 133 -1.33 6.09 -23.30
CA GLU A 133 -0.27 5.20 -23.76
C GLU A 133 1.10 5.76 -23.38
N THR A 134 1.31 7.06 -23.61
CA THR A 134 2.57 7.74 -23.29
C THR A 134 2.85 7.73 -21.79
N PHE A 135 1.80 7.93 -20.97
CA PHE A 135 1.94 7.84 -19.51
C PHE A 135 2.32 6.42 -19.06
N ARG A 136 1.65 5.41 -19.62
CA ARG A 136 1.92 4.01 -19.32
C ARG A 136 3.33 3.60 -19.73
N GLU A 137 3.77 4.00 -20.92
CA GLU A 137 5.13 3.76 -21.42
C GLU A 137 6.19 4.38 -20.50
N LYS A 138 5.97 5.63 -20.04
CA LYS A 138 6.87 6.29 -19.09
C LYS A 138 6.96 5.55 -17.75
N GLU A 139 5.83 5.07 -17.21
CA GLU A 139 5.86 4.28 -15.98
C GLU A 139 6.48 2.89 -16.19
N ALA A 140 6.30 2.27 -17.36
CA ALA A 140 6.98 1.04 -17.74
C ALA A 140 8.50 1.23 -17.78
N ASN A 141 8.98 2.26 -18.47
CA ASN A 141 10.41 2.58 -18.54
C ASN A 141 11.02 2.89 -17.17
N ARG A 142 10.22 3.43 -16.24
CA ARG A 142 10.67 3.75 -14.88
C ARG A 142 10.76 2.52 -13.97
N LEU A 143 9.86 1.56 -14.13
CA LEU A 143 9.66 0.48 -13.16
C LEU A 143 10.12 -0.88 -13.66
N MET A 144 10.09 -1.13 -14.97
CA MET A 144 10.40 -2.43 -15.55
C MET A 144 11.90 -2.56 -15.81
N ILE A 145 12.44 -3.73 -15.49
CA ILE A 145 13.76 -4.16 -15.93
C ILE A 145 13.58 -4.89 -17.28
N ASN A 146 14.52 -4.71 -18.21
CA ASN A 146 14.49 -5.37 -19.51
C ASN A 146 14.35 -6.89 -19.37
N GLY A 147 13.32 -7.45 -20.01
CA GLY A 147 13.01 -8.89 -19.95
C GLY A 147 12.35 -9.36 -18.65
N GLY A 148 12.09 -8.46 -17.70
CA GLY A 148 11.41 -8.75 -16.43
C GLY A 148 9.89 -8.80 -16.55
N PHE A 149 9.23 -9.12 -15.43
CA PHE A 149 7.77 -9.08 -15.35
C PHE A 149 7.23 -7.65 -15.45
N GLU A 150 5.99 -7.51 -15.92
CA GLU A 150 5.28 -6.24 -15.82
C GLU A 150 4.70 -6.09 -14.40
N PRO A 151 4.99 -4.98 -13.68
CA PRO A 151 4.44 -4.75 -12.36
C PRO A 151 2.90 -4.64 -12.38
N ALA A 152 2.28 -5.12 -11.29
CA ALA A 152 0.84 -4.96 -11.08
C ALA A 152 0.43 -3.49 -10.85
N ILE A 153 1.37 -2.57 -10.60
CA ILE A 153 1.11 -1.15 -10.32
C ILE A 153 1.02 -0.26 -11.57
N ILE A 154 1.41 -0.76 -12.75
CA ILE A 154 1.26 -0.03 -14.02
C ILE A 154 -0.20 -0.16 -14.52
N PRO A 155 -0.86 0.95 -14.91
CA PRO A 155 -2.20 0.91 -15.48
C PRO A 155 -2.25 0.16 -16.80
N THR A 156 -3.42 -0.42 -17.09
CA THR A 156 -3.78 -0.91 -18.43
C THR A 156 -4.67 0.11 -19.11
#